data_AF-A0A227J465-F1
#
_entry.id   AF-A0A227J465-F1
#
_cell.length_a   1.000
_cell.length_b   1.000
_cell.length_c   1.000
_cell.angle_alpha   90.00
_cell.angle_beta   90.00
_cell.angle_gamma   90.00
#
_symmetry.space_group_name_H-M   'P 1'
#
loop_
_entity.id
_entity.type
_entity.pdbx_description
1 polymer ?
#
loop_
_entity_poly.entity_id
_entity_poly.type
_entity_poly.pdbx_seq_one_letter_code
_entity_poly.pdbx_strand_id
1 'polypeptide(L)'
;VEKFDPERGFRFSTYATWWIRQTIERALMNQTRTIRLPIHVVKELNIYLRTARELSQKLDHEPTAEEIAAQLDIPVEDVSKMLRLNERISSVDTPIGGDGEKALLDIIP
;
A
#
# COMPACT_ATOMS: atom_id res chain seq x y z
N VAL A 1 9.19 -26.96 -0.72
CA VAL A 1 10.27 -27.97 -0.88
C VAL A 1 10.12 -28.74 -2.19
N GLU A 2 8.89 -29.02 -2.62
CA GLU A 2 8.55 -29.80 -3.82
C GLU A 2 9.20 -29.37 -5.15
N LYS A 3 9.64 -28.11 -5.28
CA LYS A 3 10.26 -27.58 -6.51
C LYS A 3 11.79 -27.45 -6.45
N PHE A 4 12.42 -27.85 -5.33
CA PHE A 4 13.87 -27.80 -5.19
C PHE A 4 14.53 -29.04 -5.81
N ASP A 5 15.56 -28.82 -6.62
CA ASP A 5 16.34 -29.86 -7.29
C ASP A 5 17.80 -29.79 -6.79
N PRO A 6 18.24 -30.76 -5.96
CA PRO A 6 19.59 -30.81 -5.41
C PRO A 6 20.69 -31.00 -6.47
N GLU A 7 20.37 -31.58 -7.63
CA GLU A 7 21.36 -31.89 -8.69
C GLU A 7 21.87 -30.63 -9.40
N ARG A 8 21.16 -29.52 -9.25
CA ARG A 8 21.54 -28.22 -9.83
C ARG A 8 22.69 -27.50 -9.10
N GLY A 9 23.18 -28.05 -7.99
CA GLY A 9 24.36 -27.54 -7.29
C GLY A 9 24.16 -26.27 -6.45
N PHE A 10 22.92 -25.82 -6.24
CA PHE A 10 22.61 -24.66 -5.38
C PHE A 10 22.26 -25.09 -3.96
N ARG A 11 22.70 -24.31 -2.97
CA ARG A 11 22.31 -24.53 -1.56
C ARG A 11 20.81 -24.30 -1.38
N PHE A 12 20.15 -25.22 -0.68
CA PHE A 12 18.71 -25.12 -0.38
C PHE A 12 18.35 -23.81 0.32
N SER A 13 19.19 -23.31 1.23
CA SER A 13 18.94 -22.04 1.94
C SER A 13 18.80 -20.86 0.98
N THR A 14 19.68 -20.76 -0.03
CA THR A 14 19.63 -19.71 -1.05
C THR A 14 18.32 -19.76 -1.85
N TYR A 15 17.89 -20.95 -2.25
CA TYR A 15 16.63 -21.15 -2.95
C TYR A 15 15.42 -20.82 -2.06
N ALA A 16 15.39 -21.39 -0.85
CA ALA A 16 14.27 -21.28 0.07
C ALA A 16 14.02 -19.83 0.50
N THR A 17 15.08 -19.05 0.77
CA THR A 17 14.95 -17.65 1.17
C THR A 17 14.19 -16.82 0.13
N TRP A 18 14.42 -17.04 -1.17
CA TRP A 18 13.70 -16.33 -2.23
C TRP A 18 12.20 -16.64 -2.19
N TRP A 19 11.83 -17.93 -2.09
CA TRP A 19 10.43 -18.36 -2.02
C TRP A 19 9.72 -17.92 -0.75
N ILE A 20 10.42 -17.95 0.40
CA ILE A 20 9.88 -17.46 1.67
C ILE A 20 9.56 -15.98 1.54
N ARG A 21 10.51 -15.16 1.07
CA ARG A 21 10.31 -13.72 0.86
C ARG A 21 9.14 -13.46 -0.08
N GLN A 22 9.13 -14.09 -1.26
CA GLN A 22 8.08 -13.91 -2.26
C GLN A 22 6.69 -14.26 -1.70
N THR A 23 6.59 -15.35 -0.94
CA THR A 23 5.32 -15.79 -0.36
C THR A 23 4.81 -14.81 0.69
N ILE A 24 5.69 -14.32 1.56
CA ILE A 24 5.36 -13.30 2.56
C ILE A 24 4.92 -12.00 1.88
N GLU A 25 5.71 -11.48 0.93
CA GLU A 25 5.37 -10.27 0.18
C GLU A 25 4.00 -10.41 -0.52
N ARG A 26 3.76 -11.56 -1.16
CA ARG A 26 2.47 -11.85 -1.81
C ARG A 26 1.32 -11.92 -0.79
N ALA A 27 1.54 -12.51 0.38
CA ALA A 27 0.52 -12.57 1.42
C ALA A 27 0.16 -11.17 1.91
N LEU A 28 1.17 -10.34 2.22
CA LEU A 28 0.97 -8.95 2.65
C LEU A 28 0.18 -8.14 1.60
N MET A 29 0.55 -8.25 0.32
CA MET A 29 -0.16 -7.54 -0.75
C MET A 29 -1.63 -7.96 -0.90
N ASN A 30 -1.97 -9.22 -0.60
CA ASN A 30 -3.32 -9.75 -0.82
C ASN A 30 -4.21 -9.73 0.41
N GLN A 31 -3.65 -9.69 1.63
CA GLN A 31 -4.38 -9.94 2.87
C GLN A 31 -4.35 -8.79 3.88
N THR A 32 -3.44 -7.81 3.74
CA THR A 32 -3.30 -6.75 4.76
C THR A 32 -4.41 -5.70 4.72
N ARG A 33 -5.11 -5.54 3.59
CA ARG A 33 -6.21 -4.56 3.46
C ARG A 33 -7.55 -5.23 3.71
N THR A 34 -8.42 -4.55 4.45
CA THR A 34 -9.83 -4.96 4.65
C THR A 34 -10.56 -5.06 3.30
N ILE A 35 -10.36 -4.09 2.40
CA ILE A 35 -10.80 -4.16 1.01
C ILE A 35 -9.61 -4.51 0.13
N ARG A 36 -9.66 -5.71 -0.47
CA ARG A 36 -8.57 -6.22 -1.30
C ARG A 36 -8.46 -5.44 -2.61
N LEU A 37 -7.26 -4.95 -2.90
CA LEU A 37 -6.90 -4.37 -4.20
C LEU A 37 -6.13 -5.37 -5.07
N PRO A 38 -6.29 -5.34 -6.41
CA PRO A 38 -5.45 -6.12 -7.32
C PRO A 38 -3.97 -5.76 -7.20
N ILE A 39 -3.07 -6.73 -7.45
CA ILE A 39 -1.62 -6.56 -7.29
C ILE A 39 -1.05 -5.42 -8.14
N HIS A 40 -1.53 -5.25 -9.38
CA HIS A 40 -1.05 -4.18 -10.27
C HIS A 40 -1.42 -2.80 -9.72
N VAL A 41 -2.63 -2.63 -9.18
CA VAL A 41 -3.09 -1.39 -8.54
C VAL A 41 -2.23 -1.06 -7.32
N VAL A 42 -1.91 -2.04 -6.48
CA VAL A 42 -1.03 -1.81 -5.31
C VAL A 42 0.38 -1.42 -5.74
N LYS A 43 0.91 -2.02 -6.82
CA LYS A 43 2.22 -1.64 -7.36
C LYS A 43 2.22 -0.20 -7.87
N GLU A 44 1.20 0.17 -8.64
CA GLU A 44 1.02 1.52 -9.16
C GLU A 44 0.91 2.54 -8.02
N LEU A 45 0.06 2.28 -7.03
CA LEU A 45 -0.07 3.12 -5.84
C LEU A 45 1.26 3.31 -5.10
N ASN A 46 2.07 2.25 -4.97
CA ASN A 46 3.38 2.35 -4.32
C ASN A 46 4.39 3.20 -5.10
N ILE A 47 4.25 3.32 -6.42
CA ILE A 47 5.06 4.26 -7.22
C ILE A 47 4.68 5.68 -6.81
N TYR A 48 3.39 6.00 -6.78
CA TYR A 48 2.91 7.34 -6.44
C TYR A 48 3.30 7.74 -5.01
N LEU A 49 3.14 6.83 -4.04
CA LEU A 49 3.55 7.08 -2.65
C LEU A 49 5.07 7.25 -2.50
N ARG A 50 5.86 6.57 -3.32
CA ARG A 50 7.32 6.75 -3.31
C ARG A 50 7.70 8.11 -3.88
N THR A 51 7.14 8.48 -5.01
CA THR A 51 7.35 9.80 -5.62
C THR A 51 6.91 10.92 -4.68
N ALA A 52 5.77 10.75 -3.99
CA ALA A 52 5.32 11.69 -2.98
C ALA A 52 6.36 11.87 -1.86
N ARG A 53 6.95 10.78 -1.34
CA ARG A 53 8.03 10.91 -0.33
C ARG A 53 9.29 11.56 -0.87
N GLU A 54 9.66 11.27 -2.11
CA GLU A 54 10.83 11.89 -2.75
C GLU A 54 10.60 13.40 -2.96
N LEU A 55 9.38 13.79 -3.34
CA LEU A 55 8.99 15.19 -3.47
C LEU A 55 8.91 15.89 -2.11
N SER A 56 8.35 15.26 -1.08
CA SER A 56 8.28 15.86 0.27
C SER A 56 9.65 16.06 0.93
N GLN A 57 10.71 15.42 0.41
CA GLN A 57 12.09 15.65 0.87
C GLN A 57 12.75 16.82 0.12
N LYS A 58 12.30 17.12 -1.09
CA LYS A 58 12.81 18.22 -1.92
C LYS A 58 12.02 19.51 -1.71
N LEU A 59 10.71 19.36 -1.50
CA LEU A 59 9.75 20.42 -1.21
C LEU A 59 9.60 20.50 0.30
N ASP A 60 9.49 21.71 0.84
CA ASP A 60 9.31 21.95 2.27
C ASP A 60 7.83 21.81 2.70
N HIS A 61 7.06 21.01 1.95
CA HIS A 61 5.63 20.76 2.17
C HIS A 61 5.21 19.38 1.66
N GLU A 62 3.99 18.97 2.03
CA GLU A 62 3.40 17.74 1.50
C GLU A 62 3.04 17.96 0.02
N PRO A 63 3.43 17.04 -0.88
CA PRO A 63 3.28 17.23 -2.31
C PRO A 63 1.82 17.12 -2.74
N THR A 64 1.42 17.96 -3.69
CA THR A 64 0.08 17.90 -4.27
C THR A 64 -0.02 16.79 -5.33
N ALA A 65 -1.24 16.37 -5.65
CA ALA A 65 -1.46 15.41 -6.73
C ALA A 65 -0.93 15.92 -8.09
N GLU A 66 -0.93 17.23 -8.30
CA GLU A 66 -0.43 17.88 -9.50
C GLU A 66 1.10 17.79 -9.63
N GLU A 67 1.83 17.94 -8.52
CA GLU A 67 3.29 17.81 -8.48
C GLU A 67 3.73 16.37 -8.70
N ILE A 68 3.01 15.41 -8.11
CA ILE A 68 3.26 13.98 -8.34
C ILE A 68 2.98 13.62 -9.81
N ALA A 69 1.89 14.13 -10.37
CA ALA A 69 1.52 13.93 -11.77
C ALA A 69 2.56 14.52 -12.73
N ALA A 70 3.04 15.74 -12.47
CA ALA A 70 4.08 16.39 -13.27
C ALA A 70 5.41 15.63 -13.20
N GLN A 71 5.77 15.09 -12.03
CA GLN A 71 7.01 14.32 -11.86
C GLN A 71 6.98 12.96 -12.55
N LEU A 72 5.80 12.35 -12.69
CA LEU A 72 5.61 11.03 -13.30
C LEU A 72 5.15 11.07 -14.76
N ASP A 73 4.81 12.24 -15.28
CA ASP A 73 4.23 12.44 -16.62
C ASP A 73 2.92 11.65 -16.83
N ILE A 74 2.03 11.73 -15.83
CA ILE A 74 0.74 11.01 -15.79
C ILE A 74 -0.38 12.03 -15.56
N PRO A 75 -1.62 11.81 -16.05
CA PRO A 75 -2.73 12.70 -15.77
C PRO A 75 -3.01 12.85 -14.27
N VAL A 76 -3.24 14.10 -13.83
CA VAL A 76 -3.59 14.45 -12.44
C VAL A 76 -4.81 13.67 -11.95
N GLU A 77 -5.77 13.42 -12.85
CA GLU A 77 -6.99 12.67 -12.53
C GLU A 77 -6.69 11.24 -12.09
N ASP A 78 -5.73 10.57 -12.73
CA ASP A 78 -5.36 9.19 -12.41
C ASP A 78 -4.60 9.11 -11.09
N VAL A 79 -3.69 10.07 -10.85
CA VAL A 79 -3.00 10.21 -9.55
C VAL A 79 -4.01 10.46 -8.43
N SER A 80 -4.96 11.37 -8.63
CA SER A 80 -6.02 11.66 -7.66
C SER A 80 -6.89 10.43 -7.37
N LYS A 81 -7.32 9.70 -8.41
CA LYS A 81 -8.06 8.45 -8.26
C LYS A 81 -7.28 7.41 -7.46
N MET A 82 -5.99 7.23 -7.75
CA MET A 82 -5.18 6.26 -7.03
C MET A 82 -4.93 6.65 -5.57
N LEU A 83 -4.69 7.93 -5.29
CA LEU A 83 -4.49 8.41 -3.92
C LEU A 83 -5.73 8.20 -3.05
N ARG A 84 -6.94 8.32 -3.61
CA ARG A 84 -8.20 7.99 -2.91
C ARG A 84 -8.28 6.52 -2.50
N LEU A 85 -7.71 5.60 -3.28
CA LEU A 85 -7.64 4.17 -2.91
C LEU A 85 -6.69 3.89 -1.73
N ASN A 86 -5.86 4.87 -1.33
CA ASN A 86 -4.98 4.74 -0.18
C ASN A 86 -5.69 5.02 1.15
N GLU A 87 -6.90 5.59 1.14
CA GLU A 87 -7.64 5.87 2.36
C GLU A 87 -7.84 4.58 3.16
N ARG A 88 -7.42 4.62 4.44
CA ARG A 88 -7.61 3.51 5.36
C ARG A 88 -9.01 3.57 5.93
N ILE A 89 -9.62 2.40 6.07
CA ILE A 89 -10.91 2.26 6.73
C ILE A 89 -10.72 2.60 8.21
N SER A 90 -11.54 3.53 8.70
CA SER A 90 -11.62 3.88 10.12
C SER A 90 -12.50 2.88 10.88
N SER A 91 -12.22 2.68 12.17
CA SER A 91 -13.10 1.85 13.00
C SER A 91 -14.42 2.57 13.24
N VAL A 92 -15.50 1.80 13.14
CA VAL A 92 -16.86 2.25 13.47
C VAL A 92 -17.01 2.51 14.97
N ASP A 93 -16.24 1.79 15.79
CA ASP A 93 -16.22 1.92 17.25
C ASP A 93 -15.31 3.07 17.74
N THR A 94 -14.69 3.82 16.82
CA THR A 94 -13.85 4.96 17.23
C THR A 94 -14.74 6.01 17.92
N PRO A 95 -14.43 6.40 19.18
CA PRO A 95 -15.23 7.36 19.93
C PRO A 95 -15.15 8.74 19.28
N ILE A 96 -16.27 9.46 19.24
CA ILE A 96 -16.37 10.84 18.80
C ILE A 96 -16.49 11.76 20.01
N GLY A 97 -15.55 12.70 20.13
CA GLY A 97 -15.51 13.65 21.25
C GLY A 97 -14.86 13.08 22.51
N GLY A 98 -14.42 13.96 23.41
CA GLY A 98 -13.60 13.61 24.58
C GLY A 98 -14.29 12.81 25.67
N ASP A 99 -15.61 12.60 25.59
CA ASP A 99 -16.41 11.97 26.66
C ASP A 99 -16.79 10.50 26.38
N GLY A 100 -16.29 9.91 25.29
CA GLY A 100 -16.33 8.46 25.06
C GLY A 100 -17.71 7.79 24.90
N GLU A 101 -18.82 8.51 25.09
CA GLU A 101 -20.17 7.91 25.08
C GLU A 101 -20.75 7.70 23.68
N LYS A 102 -20.22 8.36 22.63
CA LYS A 102 -20.76 8.26 21.27
C LYS A 102 -19.74 7.66 20.33
N ALA A 103 -20.09 6.54 19.71
CA ALA A 103 -19.30 5.92 18.66
C ALA A 103 -19.57 6.62 17.31
N LEU A 104 -18.64 6.46 16.36
CA LEU A 104 -18.84 6.86 14.96
C LEU A 104 -20.13 6.28 14.37
N LEU A 105 -20.52 5.06 14.80
CA LEU A 105 -21.75 4.39 14.40
C LEU A 105 -23.01 5.19 14.73
N ASP A 106 -23.03 5.89 15.87
CA ASP A 106 -24.24 6.55 16.40
C ASP A 106 -24.63 7.83 15.64
N ILE A 107 -23.78 8.27 14.71
CA ILE A 107 -23.94 9.51 13.92
C ILE A 107 -24.28 9.22 12.46
N ILE A 108 -24.17 7.96 12.02
CA ILE A 108 -24.53 7.56 10.66
C ILE A 108 -26.05 7.35 10.61
N PRO A 109 -26.79 8.08 9.73
CA PRO A 109 -28.25 8.00 9.64
C PRO A 109 -28.78 6.67 9.09
#